data_AF-D5ZQ97-F1
#
_entry.id   AF-D5ZQ97-F1
#
_cell.length_a   1.000
_cell.length_b   1.000
_cell.length_c   1.000
_cell.angle_alpha   90.00
_cell.angle_beta   90.00
_cell.angle_gamma   90.00
#
_symmetry.space_group_name_H-M   'P 1'
#
loop_
_entity.id
_entity.type
_entity.pdbx_description
1 polymer ?
#
loop_
_entity_poly.entity_id
_entity_poly.type
_entity_poly.pdbx_seq_one_letter_code
_entity_poly.pdbx_strand_id
1 'polypeptide(L)'
;MGISAPAGWPPLIWTKKDGYRFCTEPAELQAYEIAIVREKLTEIRRFITAVVGPHVALQPKGRWIKHLNTQLGSVESTLDIIADYIDA
;
A
#
# COMPACT_ATOMS: atom_id res chain seq x y z
N MET A 1 1.42 -9.52 6.61
CA MET A 1 1.04 -10.94 6.46
C MET A 1 -0.31 -10.96 5.76
N GLY A 2 -0.34 -11.15 4.45
CA GLY A 2 -1.58 -11.31 3.69
C GLY A 2 -2.04 -12.77 3.79
N ILE A 3 -3.29 -13.00 4.15
CA ILE A 3 -3.86 -14.35 4.25
C ILE A 3 -4.33 -14.72 2.84
N SER A 4 -3.53 -15.45 2.08
CA SER A 4 -4.03 -16.09 0.85
C SER A 4 -4.83 -17.33 1.26
N ALA A 5 -6.11 -17.37 0.89
CA ALA A 5 -6.91 -18.58 1.06
C ALA A 5 -6.30 -19.72 0.21
N PRO A 6 -6.42 -21.00 0.63
CA PRO A 6 -6.00 -22.14 -0.18
C PRO A 6 -6.65 -22.07 -1.57
N ALA A 7 -5.94 -22.55 -2.60
CA ALA A 7 -6.40 -22.50 -3.99
C ALA A 7 -7.87 -22.97 -4.12
N GLY A 8 -8.74 -22.10 -4.64
CA GLY A 8 -10.16 -22.37 -4.85
C GLY A 8 -11.12 -21.77 -3.81
N TRP A 9 -10.63 -21.20 -2.71
CA TRP A 9 -11.48 -20.50 -1.73
C TRP A 9 -11.64 -19.02 -2.09
N PRO A 10 -12.82 -18.41 -1.85
CA PRO A 10 -12.98 -16.97 -2.02
C PRO A 10 -12.01 -16.23 -1.09
N PRO A 11 -11.48 -15.05 -1.48
CA PRO A 11 -10.53 -14.31 -0.67
C PRO A 11 -11.11 -13.91 0.69
N LEU A 12 -10.27 -13.90 1.71
CA LEU A 12 -10.62 -13.43 3.05
C LEU A 12 -10.44 -11.91 3.12
N ILE A 13 -11.54 -11.18 3.31
CA ILE A 13 -11.54 -9.73 3.52
C ILE A 13 -11.92 -9.40 4.95
N TRP A 14 -11.63 -8.18 5.40
CA TRP A 14 -12.11 -7.66 6.67
C TRP A 14 -13.02 -6.44 6.44
N THR A 15 -14.19 -6.43 7.07
CA THR A 15 -15.04 -5.24 7.15
C THR A 15 -15.29 -4.86 8.61
N LYS A 16 -15.54 -3.58 8.86
CA LYS A 16 -15.87 -3.12 10.21
C LYS A 16 -17.17 -3.75 10.76
N LYS A 17 -18.11 -4.06 9.88
CA LYS A 17 -19.43 -4.60 10.23
C LYS A 17 -19.37 -6.09 10.55
N ASP A 18 -18.70 -6.86 9.69
CA ASP A 18 -18.78 -8.33 9.70
C ASP A 18 -17.48 -8.99 10.20
N GLY A 19 -16.43 -8.22 10.44
CA GLY A 19 -15.11 -8.76 10.76
C GLY A 19 -14.47 -9.47 9.56
N TYR A 20 -13.66 -10.49 9.82
CA TYR A 20 -13.06 -11.31 8.77
C TYR A 20 -14.10 -12.24 8.15
N ARG A 21 -14.28 -12.17 6.83
CA ARG A 21 -15.16 -13.06 6.08
C ARG A 21 -14.68 -13.32 4.67
N PHE A 22 -15.10 -14.45 4.11
CA PHE A 22 -14.85 -14.75 2.70
C PHE A 22 -15.71 -13.84 1.80
N CYS A 23 -15.10 -13.33 0.74
CA CYS A 23 -15.75 -12.45 -0.24
C CYS A 23 -15.85 -13.15 -1.59
N THR A 24 -17.07 -13.30 -2.09
CA THR A 24 -17.35 -13.85 -3.42
C THR A 24 -17.73 -12.78 -4.44
N GLU A 25 -18.00 -11.55 -4.01
CA GLU A 25 -18.40 -10.42 -4.85
C GLU A 25 -17.16 -9.65 -5.35
N PRO A 26 -16.88 -9.60 -6.67
CA PRO A 26 -15.73 -8.91 -7.22
C PRO A 26 -15.66 -7.43 -6.87
N ALA A 27 -16.79 -6.71 -6.88
CA ALA A 27 -16.79 -5.27 -6.58
C ALA A 27 -16.41 -4.98 -5.12
N GLU A 28 -16.87 -5.83 -4.20
CA GLU A 28 -16.52 -5.73 -2.79
C GLU A 28 -15.05 -6.08 -2.53
N LEU A 29 -14.54 -7.11 -3.20
CA LEU A 29 -13.13 -7.46 -3.14
C LEU A 29 -12.24 -6.32 -3.63
N GLN A 30 -12.57 -5.72 -4.78
CA GLN A 30 -11.82 -4.60 -5.33
C GLN A 30 -11.85 -3.39 -4.39
N ALA A 31 -13.00 -3.08 -3.77
CA ALA A 31 -13.10 -2.01 -2.79
C ALA A 31 -12.20 -2.27 -1.56
N TYR A 32 -12.14 -3.51 -1.08
CA TYR A 32 -11.25 -3.90 0.01
C TYR A 32 -9.77 -3.78 -0.40
N GLU A 33 -9.38 -4.27 -1.57
CA GLU A 33 -8.02 -4.19 -2.08
C GLU A 33 -7.55 -2.73 -2.19
N ILE A 34 -8.41 -1.85 -2.68
CA ILE A 34 -8.09 -0.42 -2.82
C ILE A 34 -8.02 0.26 -1.45
N ALA A 35 -8.85 -0.14 -0.48
CA ALA A 35 -8.72 0.33 0.90
C ALA A 35 -7.36 -0.07 1.51
N ILE A 36 -6.90 -1.30 1.27
CA ILE A 36 -5.57 -1.76 1.70
C ILE A 36 -4.46 -0.98 0.99
N VAL A 37 -4.58 -0.71 -0.31
CA VAL A 37 -3.61 0.10 -1.07
C VAL A 37 -3.50 1.51 -0.48
N ARG A 38 -4.63 2.16 -0.15
CA ARG A 38 -4.66 3.48 0.49
C ARG A 38 -3.99 3.50 1.87
N GLU A 39 -4.18 2.43 2.65
CA GLU A 39 -3.46 2.25 3.92
C GLU A 39 -1.95 2.15 3.69
N LYS A 40 -1.51 1.32 2.74
CA LYS A 40 -0.09 1.15 2.41
C LYS A 40 0.55 2.41 1.81
N LEU A 41 -0.20 3.17 1.03
CA LEU A 41 0.21 4.48 0.54
C LEU A 41 0.42 5.47 1.69
N THR A 42 -0.44 5.43 2.71
CA THR A 42 -0.26 6.27 3.90
C THR A 42 0.98 5.84 4.71
N GLU A 43 1.19 4.54 4.89
CA GLU A 43 2.37 4.00 5.56
C GLU A 43 3.66 4.36 4.82
N ILE A 44 3.72 4.23 3.48
CA ILE A 44 4.93 4.55 2.71
C ILE A 44 5.25 6.05 2.76
N ARG A 45 4.24 6.92 2.65
CA ARG A 45 4.41 8.38 2.79
C ARG A 45 4.98 8.75 4.16
N ARG A 46 4.46 8.13 5.23
CA ARG A 46 4.99 8.33 6.59
C ARG A 46 6.42 7.81 6.72
N PHE A 47 6.73 6.65 6.15
CA PHE A 47 8.08 6.10 6.17
C PHE A 47 9.09 7.01 5.44
N ILE A 48 8.74 7.47 4.23
CA ILE A 48 9.57 8.40 3.44
C ILE A 48 9.82 9.68 4.24
N THR A 49 8.77 10.31 4.78
CA THR A 49 8.89 11.61 5.45
C THR A 49 9.56 11.52 6.83
N ALA A 50 9.17 10.55 7.66
CA ALA A 50 9.61 10.46 9.05
C ALA A 50 10.95 9.74 9.24
N VAL A 51 11.31 8.80 8.34
CA VAL A 51 12.52 7.98 8.48
C VAL A 51 13.57 8.35 7.43
N VAL A 52 13.16 8.42 6.16
CA VAL A 52 14.11 8.65 5.05
C VAL A 52 14.47 10.12 4.89
N GLY A 53 13.50 11.02 5.07
CA GLY A 53 13.68 12.48 4.97
C GLY A 53 14.84 13.03 5.81
N PRO A 54 14.93 12.69 7.12
CA PRO A 54 16.08 13.08 7.95
C PRO A 54 17.43 12.62 7.40
N HIS A 55 17.52 11.40 6.85
CA HIS A 55 18.76 10.91 6.24
C HIS A 55 19.14 11.67 4.97
N VAL A 56 18.16 12.04 4.13
CA VAL A 56 18.39 12.88 2.95
C VAL A 56 18.96 14.24 3.36
N ALA A 57 18.42 14.84 4.42
CA ALA A 57 18.88 16.12 4.93
C ALA A 57 20.31 16.07 5.50
N LEU A 58 20.64 15.00 6.24
CA LEU A 58 21.97 14.81 6.84
C LEU A 58 23.05 14.41 5.83
N GLN A 59 22.68 13.66 4.79
CA GLN A 59 23.63 13.13 3.80
C GLN A 59 23.13 13.35 2.35
N PRO A 60 22.96 14.60 1.89
CA PRO A 60 22.32 14.90 0.60
C PRO A 60 23.09 14.38 -0.62
N LYS A 61 24.39 14.07 -0.46
CA LYS A 61 25.25 13.49 -1.51
C LYS A 61 25.47 11.97 -1.34
N GLY A 62 24.86 11.36 -0.33
CA GLY A 62 24.95 9.92 -0.08
C GLY A 62 24.32 9.13 -1.23
N ARG A 63 25.11 8.27 -1.88
CA ARG A 63 24.61 7.48 -3.02
C ARG A 63 23.49 6.53 -2.60
N TRP A 64 23.63 5.87 -1.44
CA TRP A 64 22.65 4.92 -0.93
C TRP A 64 21.30 5.59 -0.63
N ILE A 65 21.30 6.77 0.00
CA ILE A 65 20.07 7.47 0.38
C ILE A 65 19.33 8.02 -0.85
N LYS A 66 20.08 8.47 -1.87
CA LYS A 66 19.49 8.84 -3.17
C LYS A 66 18.77 7.66 -3.82
N HIS A 67 19.44 6.51 -3.91
CA HIS A 67 18.82 5.32 -4.49
C HIS A 67 17.59 4.86 -3.70
N LEU A 68 17.68 4.84 -2.36
CA LEU A 68 16.55 4.50 -1.50
C LEU A 68 15.36 5.44 -1.73
N ASN A 69 15.59 6.75 -1.69
CA ASN A 69 14.53 7.75 -1.87
C ASN A 69 13.87 7.65 -3.26
N THR A 70 14.65 7.42 -4.32
CA THR A 70 14.11 7.20 -5.67
C THR A 70 13.24 5.95 -5.75
N GLN A 71 13.69 4.83 -5.17
CA GLN A 71 12.91 3.59 -5.20
C GLN A 71 11.60 3.72 -4.41
N LEU A 72 11.65 4.36 -3.24
CA LEU A 72 10.44 4.58 -2.44
C LEU A 72 9.47 5.57 -3.11
N GLY A 73 9.97 6.60 -3.77
CA GLY A 73 9.13 7.51 -4.56
C GLY A 73 8.45 6.81 -5.75
N SER A 74 9.12 5.84 -6.38
CA SER A 74 8.50 4.99 -7.40
C SER A 74 7.37 4.13 -6.83
N VAL A 75 7.58 3.52 -5.66
CA VAL A 75 6.55 2.73 -4.97
C VAL A 75 5.36 3.60 -4.57
N GLU A 76 5.62 4.78 -4.01
CA GLU A 76 4.58 5.77 -3.68
C GLU A 76 3.74 6.10 -4.91
N SER A 77 4.39 6.45 -6.03
CA SER A 77 3.70 6.84 -7.27
C SER A 77 2.82 5.71 -7.83
N THR A 78 3.31 4.46 -7.79
CA THR A 78 2.52 3.30 -8.23
C THR A 78 1.30 3.07 -7.34
N LEU A 79 1.46 3.17 -6.01
CA LEU A 79 0.35 3.00 -5.08
C LEU A 79 -0.70 4.12 -5.21
N ASP A 80 -0.26 5.35 -5.51
CA ASP A 80 -1.13 6.50 -5.76
C ASP A 80 -2.04 6.25 -6.98
N ILE A 81 -1.46 5.83 -8.11
CA ILE A 81 -2.22 5.48 -9.33
C ILE A 81 -3.27 4.39 -9.07
N ILE A 82 -2.91 3.37 -8.28
CA ILE A 82 -3.85 2.28 -7.95
C ILE A 82 -4.95 2.79 -7.00
N ALA A 83 -4.63 3.67 -6.05
CA ALA A 83 -5.59 4.24 -5.11
C ALA A 83 -6.65 5.11 -5.78
N ASP A 84 -6.32 5.70 -6.93
CA ASP A 84 -7.18 6.56 -7.75
C ASP A 84 -8.11 5.78 -8.69
N TYR A 85 -7.91 4.46 -8.85
CA TYR A 85 -8.66 3.62 -9.79
C TYR A 85 -10.17 3.47 -9.48
N ILE A 86 -10.67 4.04 -8.36
CA ILE A 86 -12.11 4.07 -8.02
C ILE A 86 -12.83 5.29 -8.59
N ASP A 87 -12.11 6.36 -8.92
CA ASP A 87 -12.73 7.63 -9.33
C ASP A 87 -12.87 7.77 -10.87
N ALA A 88 -12.80 6.66 -11.63
CA ALA A 88 -12.87 6.61 -13.09
C ALA A 88 -14.09 5.81 -13.61
#